data_AF-A0A9D4XX84-F1
#
_entry.id   AF-A0A9D4XX84-F1
#
_cell.length_a   1.000
_cell.length_b   1.000
_cell.length_c   1.000
_cell.angle_alpha   90.00
_cell.angle_beta   90.00
_cell.angle_gamma   90.00
#
_symmetry.space_group_name_H-M   'P 1'
#
loop_
_entity.id
_entity.type
_entity.pdbx_description
1 polymer ?
#
loop_
_entity_poly.entity_id
_entity_poly.type
_entity_poly.pdbx_seq_one_letter_code
_entity_poly.pdbx_strand_id
1 'polypeptide(L)'
;MRNSVAPCHFFNLVVKNLLIVSFILLFDYHSLPCIVSLGCFQLALGREGVALAAMMPNASNIFCRFGNEGDKQRSDCLKVQFCHSDGDLFTLLSVYKEWEALPQERRNKWCWENSINAKSMRRCQDTVFELESFLEREHGFVVPSYWRWDPHTPSVHDKNMKKVILASLSENVAMFSGRNQLGYEVAETGQHVQLHPSSSLLVFAQKPSWVVFGDLLSVSNVCILLKRFCGKSNSNLLGHVSRIRKACLDERIFVEVNVDENLIQLYAASHDMNTATMLVSDVLEYEKKRLRTECMEKCLYHGSGSASPMALFGSGAEIKHLELEKHSLSVDVYHSNINAIDDKELLMFFEKITSGSICAVYKFQGMGKDPPDREKWGKITFLSPDAAKRAVELDGDEFCGSNLKILPSQSANGRG
;
A
#
# COMPACT_ATOMS: atom_id res chain seq x y z
N MET A 1 -15.56 -26.81 23.48
CA MET A 1 -15.87 -25.46 24.00
C MET A 1 -15.55 -24.48 22.88
N ARG A 2 -16.57 -24.07 22.11
CA ARG A 2 -16.45 -23.03 21.08
C ARG A 2 -16.50 -21.70 21.83
N ASN A 3 -15.41 -20.93 21.82
CA ASN A 3 -15.49 -19.53 22.21
C ASN A 3 -16.17 -18.76 21.08
N SER A 4 -17.45 -18.53 21.31
CA SER A 4 -18.28 -17.49 20.72
C SER A 4 -17.49 -16.20 20.56
N VAL A 5 -17.15 -15.84 19.31
CA VAL A 5 -16.91 -14.44 18.98
C VAL A 5 -18.28 -13.79 19.00
N ALA A 6 -18.50 -12.93 19.99
CA ALA A 6 -19.73 -12.18 20.13
C ALA A 6 -20.04 -11.46 18.80
N PRO A 7 -21.31 -11.49 18.33
CA PRO A 7 -21.70 -10.64 17.23
C PRO A 7 -21.52 -9.19 17.70
N CYS A 8 -20.65 -8.46 17.02
CA CYS A 8 -20.41 -7.05 17.27
C CYS A 8 -21.76 -6.31 17.26
N HIS A 9 -22.14 -5.81 18.44
CA HIS A 9 -23.24 -4.87 18.68
C HIS A 9 -23.11 -3.54 17.88
N PHE A 10 -22.13 -3.43 16.97
CA PHE A 10 -21.86 -2.24 16.15
C PHE A 10 -22.84 -2.03 14.99
N PHE A 11 -23.60 -3.06 14.58
CA PHE A 11 -24.58 -2.93 13.49
C PHE A 11 -25.89 -2.23 13.89
N ASN A 12 -26.07 -1.86 15.17
CA ASN A 12 -27.29 -1.20 15.66
C ASN A 12 -27.22 0.34 15.67
N LEU A 13 -26.13 0.96 15.19
CA LEU A 13 -26.04 2.42 15.09
C LEU A 13 -26.50 2.99 13.74
N VAL A 14 -26.99 2.15 12.82
CA VAL A 14 -27.38 2.58 11.47
C VAL A 14 -28.87 2.94 11.33
N VAL A 15 -29.75 2.63 12.30
CA VAL A 15 -31.20 2.89 12.11
C VAL A 15 -31.88 3.44 13.36
N LYS A 16 -31.45 4.62 13.85
CA LYS A 16 -32.25 5.38 14.85
C LYS A 16 -32.41 6.88 14.62
N ASN A 17 -31.91 7.45 13.53
CA ASN A 17 -32.15 8.87 13.24
C ASN A 17 -32.67 9.06 11.82
N LEU A 18 -33.97 9.34 11.70
CA LEU A 18 -34.63 9.82 10.48
C LEU A 18 -33.85 10.99 9.83
N LEU A 19 -33.15 11.79 10.66
CA LEU A 19 -32.29 12.91 10.27
C LEU A 19 -31.10 12.53 9.36
N ILE A 20 -30.47 11.36 9.57
CA ILE A 20 -29.28 10.95 8.79
C ILE A 20 -29.69 10.57 7.35
N VAL A 21 -30.84 9.90 7.22
CA VAL A 21 -31.37 9.44 5.92
C VAL A 21 -31.82 10.62 5.05
N SER A 22 -32.44 11.64 5.63
CA SER A 22 -32.80 12.87 4.90
C SER A 22 -31.59 13.66 4.40
N PHE A 23 -30.47 13.64 5.13
CA PHE A 23 -29.24 14.35 4.78
C PHE A 23 -28.49 13.72 3.59
N ILE A 24 -28.46 12.38 3.51
CA ILE A 24 -27.79 11.63 2.43
C ILE A 24 -28.52 11.79 1.08
N LEU A 25 -29.83 12.02 1.10
CA LEU A 25 -30.64 12.14 -0.12
C LEU A 25 -30.66 13.54 -0.75
N LEU A 26 -30.15 14.57 -0.07
CA LEU A 26 -30.22 15.98 -0.51
C LEU A 26 -28.90 16.55 -1.05
N PHE A 27 -27.77 15.85 -0.87
CA PHE A 27 -26.48 16.24 -1.42
C PHE A 27 -25.86 15.09 -2.21
N ASP A 28 -25.52 15.32 -3.49
CA ASP A 28 -24.63 14.46 -4.29
C ASP A 28 -23.16 14.46 -3.77
N TYR A 29 -22.94 14.92 -2.53
CA TYR A 29 -21.64 14.86 -1.84
C TYR A 29 -21.59 13.58 -1.02
N HIS A 30 -20.58 12.75 -1.31
CA HIS A 30 -20.23 11.50 -0.61
C HIS A 30 -20.70 11.52 0.85
N SER A 31 -21.46 10.52 1.31
CA SER A 31 -22.18 10.49 2.60
C SER A 31 -21.33 10.77 3.87
N LEU A 32 -20.00 10.72 3.78
CA LEU A 32 -19.07 10.71 4.91
C LEU A 32 -18.88 12.07 5.63
N PRO A 33 -18.69 13.22 4.94
CA PRO A 33 -18.53 14.52 5.60
C PRO A 33 -19.76 14.96 6.39
N CYS A 34 -20.97 14.59 5.92
CA CYS A 34 -22.22 14.87 6.62
C CYS A 34 -22.36 14.07 7.92
N ILE A 35 -21.85 12.83 7.97
CA ILE A 35 -21.86 12.01 9.19
C ILE A 35 -20.88 12.59 10.22
N VAL A 36 -19.71 13.06 9.78
CA VAL A 36 -18.71 13.70 10.66
C VAL A 36 -19.27 14.96 11.30
N SER A 37 -19.89 15.85 10.52
CA SER A 37 -20.44 17.10 11.05
C SER A 37 -21.51 16.81 12.12
N LEU A 38 -22.50 15.98 11.82
CA LEU A 38 -23.58 15.61 12.74
C LEU A 38 -23.08 14.91 14.01
N GLY A 39 -22.12 13.98 13.89
CA GLY A 39 -21.52 13.31 15.05
C GLY A 39 -20.80 14.29 15.97
N CYS A 40 -20.11 15.28 15.41
CA CYS A 40 -19.46 16.33 16.18
C CYS A 40 -20.46 17.27 16.88
N PHE A 41 -21.63 17.56 16.29
CA PHE A 41 -22.68 18.34 16.97
C PHE A 41 -23.15 17.69 18.28
N GLN A 42 -23.31 16.36 18.29
CA GLN A 42 -23.71 15.62 19.49
C GLN A 42 -22.68 15.71 20.63
N LEU A 43 -21.41 16.01 20.30
CA LEU A 43 -20.31 16.20 21.23
C LEU A 43 -19.99 17.69 21.45
N ALA A 44 -20.86 18.58 20.99
CA ALA A 44 -20.72 20.03 21.03
C ALA A 44 -19.41 20.54 20.38
N LEU A 45 -19.01 19.89 19.28
CA LEU A 45 -17.86 20.19 18.42
C LEU A 45 -18.32 20.59 16.99
N GLY A 46 -19.46 21.26 16.88
CA GLY A 46 -20.11 21.54 15.60
C GLY A 46 -19.22 22.31 14.62
N ARG A 47 -18.44 23.28 15.12
CA ARG A 47 -17.51 24.08 14.30
C ARG A 47 -16.40 23.22 13.71
N GLU A 48 -15.78 22.39 14.54
CA GLU A 48 -14.72 21.45 14.14
C GLU A 48 -15.26 20.43 13.12
N GLY A 49 -16.45 19.89 13.37
CA GLY A 49 -17.11 18.92 12.49
C GLY A 49 -17.40 19.48 11.11
N VAL A 50 -17.97 20.69 11.04
CA VAL A 50 -18.29 21.36 9.77
C VAL A 50 -17.02 21.74 9.00
N ALA A 51 -16.01 22.30 9.68
CA ALA A 51 -14.74 22.62 9.05
C ALA A 51 -14.04 21.36 8.52
N LEU A 52 -13.99 20.28 9.31
CA LEU A 52 -13.39 19.02 8.87
C LEU A 52 -14.15 18.43 7.68
N ALA A 53 -15.48 18.47 7.71
CA ALA A 53 -16.35 18.04 6.61
C ALA A 53 -16.04 18.77 5.29
N ALA A 54 -15.82 20.08 5.34
CA ALA A 54 -15.44 20.87 4.16
C ALA A 54 -14.00 20.61 3.67
N MET A 55 -13.09 20.30 4.59
CA MET A 55 -11.68 20.07 4.28
C MET A 55 -11.41 18.70 3.66
N MET A 56 -12.10 17.64 4.11
CA MET A 56 -11.86 16.26 3.67
C MET A 56 -11.89 16.06 2.15
N PRO A 57 -12.90 16.53 1.39
CA PRO A 57 -12.94 16.36 -0.07
C PRO A 57 -11.81 17.08 -0.82
N ASN A 58 -11.14 18.05 -0.17
CA ASN A 58 -10.07 18.83 -0.76
C ASN A 58 -8.69 18.44 -0.20
N ALA A 59 -8.58 17.39 0.62
CA ALA A 59 -7.38 17.03 1.37
C ALA A 59 -6.11 16.94 0.51
N SER A 60 -6.20 16.31 -0.67
CA SER A 60 -5.09 16.15 -1.61
C SER A 60 -4.64 17.46 -2.28
N ASN A 61 -5.45 18.51 -2.21
CA ASN A 61 -5.27 19.78 -2.91
C ASN A 61 -4.97 20.96 -1.98
N ILE A 62 -4.82 20.74 -0.66
CA ILE A 62 -4.52 21.81 0.30
C ILE A 62 -3.05 22.22 0.24
N PHE A 63 -2.12 21.26 0.28
CA PHE A 63 -0.69 21.54 0.25
C PHE A 63 -0.17 21.60 -1.20
N CYS A 64 0.50 22.68 -1.54
CA CYS A 64 1.05 22.96 -2.86
C CYS A 64 2.46 22.39 -3.00
N ARG A 65 2.59 21.23 -3.65
CA ARG A 65 3.89 20.60 -3.94
C ARG A 65 4.20 20.61 -5.45
N PHE A 66 4.50 21.79 -5.99
CA PHE A 66 4.84 22.00 -7.40
C PHE A 66 6.18 22.75 -7.54
N GLY A 67 6.75 22.78 -8.74
CA GLY A 67 8.03 23.43 -9.02
C GLY A 67 9.19 22.44 -9.04
N ASN A 68 10.41 22.97 -8.90
CA ASN A 68 11.63 22.14 -8.88
C ASN A 68 11.77 21.38 -7.53
N GLU A 69 12.75 20.47 -7.43
CA GLU A 69 12.95 19.69 -6.19
C GLU A 69 13.22 20.56 -4.95
N GLY A 70 13.88 21.71 -5.10
CA GLY A 70 14.06 22.67 -4.01
C GLY A 70 12.75 23.28 -3.52
N ASP A 71 11.83 23.62 -4.44
CA ASP A 71 10.50 24.13 -4.12
C ASP A 71 9.64 23.06 -3.44
N LYS A 72 9.71 21.81 -3.93
CA LYS A 72 9.02 20.67 -3.30
C LYS A 72 9.54 20.42 -1.89
N GLN A 73 10.86 20.40 -1.70
CA GLN A 73 11.47 20.23 -0.38
C GLN A 73 11.08 21.38 0.56
N ARG A 74 11.07 22.62 0.08
CA ARG A 74 10.61 23.78 0.85
C ARG A 74 9.15 23.62 1.27
N SER A 75 8.27 23.20 0.37
CA SER A 75 6.88 22.90 0.69
C SER A 75 6.75 21.81 1.75
N ASP A 76 7.54 20.74 1.63
CA ASP A 76 7.53 19.62 2.58
C ASP A 76 7.98 20.10 3.98
N CYS A 77 8.97 20.99 4.06
CA CYS A 77 9.38 21.63 5.32
C CYS A 77 8.30 22.54 5.91
N LEU A 78 7.64 23.37 5.09
CA LEU A 78 6.56 24.27 5.54
C LEU A 78 5.34 23.51 6.05
N LYS A 79 5.08 22.31 5.54
CA LYS A 79 3.99 21.45 6.01
C LYS A 79 4.19 21.00 7.45
N VAL A 80 5.43 20.78 7.90
CA VAL A 80 5.77 20.19 9.21
C VAL A 80 5.13 20.95 10.37
N GLN A 81 5.09 22.28 10.32
CA GLN A 81 4.53 23.10 11.39
C GLN A 81 3.02 22.87 11.62
N PHE A 82 2.31 22.39 10.60
CA PHE A 82 0.88 22.10 10.68
C PHE A 82 0.59 20.64 11.03
N CYS A 83 1.61 19.76 10.98
CA CYS A 83 1.43 18.35 11.24
C CYS A 83 0.98 18.11 12.67
N HIS A 84 -0.07 17.31 12.81
CA HIS A 84 -0.61 16.91 14.11
C HIS A 84 -0.33 15.43 14.38
N SER A 85 -0.02 15.08 15.62
CA SER A 85 0.34 13.69 16.00
C SER A 85 -0.81 12.70 15.83
N ASP A 86 -2.06 13.18 15.89
CA ASP A 86 -3.25 12.35 15.64
C ASP A 86 -3.58 12.14 14.16
N GLY A 87 -2.75 12.65 13.24
CA GLY A 87 -2.79 12.32 11.82
C GLY A 87 -3.28 13.44 10.90
N ASP A 88 -3.54 13.07 9.65
CA ASP A 88 -3.70 14.02 8.55
C ASP A 88 -5.01 14.81 8.61
N LEU A 89 -6.09 14.23 9.13
CA LEU A 89 -7.35 14.95 9.33
C LEU A 89 -7.21 16.09 10.36
N PHE A 90 -6.47 15.86 11.44
CA PHE A 90 -6.16 16.90 12.43
C PHE A 90 -5.17 17.94 11.87
N THR A 91 -4.25 17.52 11.00
CA THR A 91 -3.36 18.42 10.26
C THR A 91 -4.16 19.38 9.37
N LEU A 92 -5.14 18.87 8.61
CA LEU A 92 -6.03 19.70 7.78
C LEU A 92 -6.86 20.67 8.62
N LEU A 93 -7.39 20.21 9.76
CA LEU A 93 -8.16 21.05 10.66
C LEU A 93 -7.31 22.19 11.26
N SER A 94 -6.05 21.90 11.61
CA SER A 94 -5.10 22.91 12.08
C SER A 94 -4.89 24.02 11.04
N VAL A 95 -4.66 23.63 9.78
CA VAL A 95 -4.50 24.57 8.65
C VAL A 95 -5.73 25.45 8.49
N TYR A 96 -6.94 24.88 8.53
CA TYR A 96 -8.17 25.67 8.38
C TYR A 96 -8.38 26.63 9.55
N LYS A 97 -8.17 26.18 10.79
CA LYS A 97 -8.30 27.01 12.00
C LYS A 97 -7.35 28.22 11.94
N GLU A 98 -6.09 28.01 11.58
CA GLU A 98 -5.12 29.11 11.44
C GLU A 98 -5.46 30.06 10.30
N TRP A 99 -5.82 29.52 9.12
CA TRP A 99 -6.18 30.32 7.95
C TRP A 99 -7.41 31.19 8.19
N GLU A 100 -8.42 30.64 8.87
CA GLU A 100 -9.66 31.33 9.17
C GLU A 100 -9.48 32.48 10.16
N ALA A 101 -8.59 32.33 11.13
CA ALA A 101 -8.29 33.37 12.13
C ALA A 101 -7.66 34.64 11.51
N LEU A 102 -7.16 34.56 10.27
CA LEU A 102 -6.54 35.68 9.58
C LEU A 102 -7.59 36.63 8.96
N PRO A 103 -7.32 37.95 8.94
CA PRO A 103 -8.06 38.90 8.12
C PRO A 103 -8.05 38.49 6.64
N GLN A 104 -9.17 38.72 5.96
CA GLN A 104 -9.40 38.23 4.59
C GLN A 104 -8.30 38.68 3.61
N GLU A 105 -7.82 39.92 3.74
CA GLU A 105 -6.76 40.51 2.92
C GLU A 105 -5.39 39.85 3.13
N ARG A 106 -5.16 39.20 4.28
CA ARG A 106 -3.90 38.50 4.58
C ARG A 106 -3.90 37.03 4.15
N ARG A 107 -5.07 36.42 3.96
CA ARG A 107 -5.23 34.99 3.70
C ARG A 107 -4.50 34.50 2.45
N ASN A 108 -4.55 35.25 1.35
CA ASN A 108 -3.84 34.87 0.11
C ASN A 108 -2.32 34.91 0.28
N LYS A 109 -1.81 35.94 0.97
CA LYS A 109 -0.38 36.07 1.25
C LYS A 109 0.10 34.92 2.15
N TRP A 110 -0.66 34.63 3.22
CA TRP A 110 -0.35 33.53 4.11
C TRP A 110 -0.37 32.16 3.40
N CYS A 111 -1.34 31.93 2.51
CA CYS A 111 -1.37 30.72 1.69
C CYS A 111 -0.08 30.57 0.85
N TRP A 112 0.37 31.65 0.21
CA TRP A 112 1.59 31.63 -0.58
C TRP A 112 2.84 31.38 0.30
N GLU A 113 2.94 32.05 1.45
CA GLU A 113 4.07 31.90 2.38
C GLU A 113 4.20 30.49 2.96
N ASN A 114 3.09 29.75 3.06
CA ASN A 114 3.01 28.42 3.68
C ASN A 114 2.82 27.27 2.67
N SER A 115 2.97 27.52 1.37
CA SER A 115 2.72 26.52 0.32
C SER A 115 1.33 25.88 0.42
N ILE A 116 0.29 26.70 0.58
CA ILE A 116 -1.11 26.28 0.67
C ILE A 116 -1.90 26.81 -0.52
N ASN A 117 -2.82 26.00 -1.04
CA ASN A 117 -3.66 26.35 -2.16
C ASN A 117 -4.82 27.27 -1.74
N ALA A 118 -4.65 28.57 -1.99
CA ALA A 118 -5.65 29.58 -1.65
C ALA A 118 -7.02 29.35 -2.31
N LYS A 119 -7.05 28.76 -3.52
CA LYS A 119 -8.31 28.43 -4.21
C LYS A 119 -9.05 27.30 -3.50
N SER A 120 -8.33 26.26 -3.08
CA SER A 120 -8.91 25.16 -2.29
C SER A 120 -9.43 25.65 -0.94
N MET A 121 -8.69 26.51 -0.24
CA MET A 121 -9.13 27.07 1.05
C MET A 121 -10.42 27.90 0.93
N ARG A 122 -10.54 28.73 -0.11
CA ARG A 122 -11.79 29.47 -0.39
C ARG A 122 -12.96 28.53 -0.66
N ARG A 123 -12.74 27.49 -1.48
CA ARG A 123 -13.78 26.48 -1.73
C ARG A 123 -14.22 25.80 -0.43
N CYS A 124 -13.29 25.44 0.45
CA CYS A 124 -13.62 24.89 1.76
C CYS A 124 -14.43 25.90 2.61
N GLN A 125 -14.10 27.19 2.55
CA GLN A 125 -14.88 28.22 3.24
C GLN A 125 -16.31 28.32 2.70
N ASP A 126 -16.49 28.32 1.38
CA ASP A 126 -17.81 28.34 0.76
C ASP A 126 -18.64 27.12 1.21
N THR A 127 -18.03 25.92 1.22
CA THR A 127 -18.66 24.69 1.73
C THR A 127 -18.99 24.77 3.22
N VAL A 128 -18.15 25.40 4.05
CA VAL A 128 -18.48 25.63 5.47
C VAL A 128 -19.74 26.49 5.59
N PHE A 129 -19.81 27.61 4.87
CA PHE A 129 -20.99 28.48 4.93
C PHE A 129 -22.26 27.81 4.40
N GLU A 130 -22.15 26.99 3.35
CA GLU A 130 -23.26 26.19 2.84
C GLU A 130 -23.75 25.19 3.89
N LEU A 131 -22.84 24.47 4.55
CA LEU A 131 -23.17 23.50 5.61
C LEU A 131 -23.78 24.19 6.83
N GLU A 132 -23.21 25.32 7.29
CA GLU A 132 -23.74 26.10 8.42
C GLU A 132 -25.17 26.57 8.12
N SER A 133 -25.38 27.17 6.94
CA SER A 133 -26.69 27.67 6.51
C SER A 133 -27.71 26.53 6.37
N PHE A 134 -27.29 25.37 5.87
CA PHE A 134 -28.15 24.20 5.73
C PHE A 134 -28.57 23.64 7.09
N LEU A 135 -27.60 23.46 7.99
CA LEU A 135 -27.84 22.93 9.34
C LEU A 135 -28.79 23.84 10.14
N GLU A 136 -28.67 25.15 9.99
CA GLU A 136 -29.57 26.11 10.61
C GLU A 136 -30.99 26.03 10.02
N ARG A 137 -31.13 26.07 8.69
CA ARG A 137 -32.45 26.09 8.04
C ARG A 137 -33.24 24.79 8.18
N GLU A 138 -32.59 23.65 7.95
CA GLU A 138 -33.28 22.37 7.86
C GLU A 138 -33.42 21.67 9.22
N HIS A 139 -32.51 21.98 10.15
CA HIS A 139 -32.41 21.26 11.43
C HIS A 139 -32.35 22.16 12.67
N GLY A 140 -32.34 23.49 12.51
CA GLY A 140 -32.27 24.43 13.62
C GLY A 140 -30.95 24.35 14.40
N PHE A 141 -29.89 23.77 13.82
CA PHE A 141 -28.59 23.67 14.46
C PHE A 141 -27.77 24.93 14.18
N VAL A 142 -27.55 25.73 15.22
CA VAL A 142 -26.66 26.90 15.13
C VAL A 142 -25.22 26.45 15.35
N VAL A 143 -24.38 26.66 14.34
CA VAL A 143 -22.96 26.34 14.41
C VAL A 143 -22.24 27.46 15.16
N PRO A 144 -21.54 27.17 16.27
CA PRO A 144 -20.80 28.19 16.98
C PRO A 144 -19.64 28.75 16.15
N SER A 145 -19.37 30.05 16.26
CA SER A 145 -18.20 30.67 15.61
C SER A 145 -16.88 30.42 16.33
N TYR A 146 -16.92 29.93 17.58
CA TYR A 146 -15.74 29.66 18.38
C TYR A 146 -15.28 28.21 18.27
N TRP A 147 -13.98 28.02 18.38
CA TRP A 147 -13.32 26.71 18.41
C TRP A 147 -13.19 26.24 19.86
N ARG A 148 -13.47 24.96 20.12
CA ARG A 148 -13.21 24.29 21.40
C ARG A 148 -11.98 23.42 21.34
N TRP A 149 -11.71 22.84 20.16
CA TRP A 149 -10.50 22.08 19.92
C TRP A 149 -9.29 22.99 19.68
N ASP A 150 -8.15 22.60 20.24
CA ASP A 150 -6.88 23.29 20.07
C ASP A 150 -5.75 22.32 19.74
N PRO A 151 -5.03 22.50 18.61
CA PRO A 151 -4.00 21.57 18.16
C PRO A 151 -2.76 21.53 19.07
N HIS A 152 -2.56 22.53 19.92
CA HIS A 152 -1.41 22.61 20.82
C HIS A 152 -1.74 22.16 22.25
N THR A 153 -3.01 21.93 22.55
CA THR A 153 -3.49 21.60 23.89
C THR A 153 -4.26 20.28 23.88
N PRO A 154 -3.60 19.15 24.20
CA PRO A 154 -4.27 17.85 24.28
C PRO A 154 -5.47 17.91 25.23
N SER A 155 -6.62 17.45 24.75
CA SER A 155 -7.90 17.63 25.43
C SER A 155 -8.82 16.42 25.27
N VAL A 156 -9.99 16.49 25.91
CA VAL A 156 -11.07 15.53 25.66
C VAL A 156 -11.59 15.62 24.22
N HIS A 157 -11.41 16.77 23.56
CA HIS A 157 -11.92 17.01 22.22
C HIS A 157 -11.19 16.17 21.17
N ASP A 158 -9.88 15.90 21.33
CA ASP A 158 -9.13 14.99 20.45
C ASP A 158 -9.71 13.58 20.46
N LYS A 159 -10.05 13.09 21.66
CA LYS A 159 -10.68 11.76 21.83
C LYS A 159 -12.08 11.73 21.22
N ASN A 160 -12.85 12.80 21.39
CA ASN A 160 -14.20 12.91 20.85
C ASN A 160 -14.20 12.97 19.33
N MET A 161 -13.31 13.78 18.74
CA MET A 161 -13.11 13.83 17.30
C MET A 161 -12.68 12.49 16.72
N LYS A 162 -11.70 11.80 17.34
CA LYS A 162 -11.28 10.45 16.91
C LYS A 162 -12.44 9.44 16.90
N LYS A 163 -13.33 9.50 17.90
CA LYS A 163 -14.53 8.64 17.95
C LYS A 163 -15.48 8.93 16.79
N VAL A 164 -15.74 10.20 16.52
CA VAL A 164 -16.63 10.61 15.41
C VAL A 164 -16.03 10.19 14.07
N ILE A 165 -14.75 10.50 13.83
CA ILE A 165 -14.03 10.13 12.61
C ILE A 165 -14.11 8.61 12.38
N LEU A 166 -13.81 7.80 13.40
CA LEU A 166 -13.91 6.34 13.30
C LEU A 166 -15.34 5.86 13.01
N ALA A 167 -16.34 6.47 13.63
CA ALA A 167 -17.74 6.11 13.39
C ALA A 167 -18.19 6.50 11.98
N SER A 168 -17.66 7.60 11.42
CA SER A 168 -17.98 8.05 10.07
C SER A 168 -17.25 7.26 8.99
N LEU A 169 -16.01 6.84 9.25
CA LEU A 169 -15.12 6.15 8.29
C LEU A 169 -14.88 4.70 8.72
N SER A 170 -15.91 4.02 9.23
CA SER A 170 -15.78 2.69 9.82
C SER A 170 -15.36 1.60 8.84
N GLU A 171 -15.61 1.81 7.55
CA GLU A 171 -15.20 0.91 6.46
C GLU A 171 -13.75 1.20 6.01
N ASN A 172 -13.27 2.42 6.25
CA ASN A 172 -11.94 2.87 5.84
C ASN A 172 -10.90 2.69 6.96
N VAL A 173 -10.82 1.48 7.51
CA VAL A 173 -9.92 1.16 8.63
C VAL A 173 -8.81 0.21 8.16
N ALA A 174 -7.58 0.44 8.63
CA ALA A 174 -6.46 -0.46 8.38
C ALA A 174 -5.67 -0.74 9.66
N MET A 175 -5.18 -1.97 9.80
CA MET A 175 -4.42 -2.45 10.96
C MET A 175 -2.95 -2.61 10.58
N PHE A 176 -2.03 -2.20 11.44
CA PHE A 176 -0.61 -2.40 11.20
C PHE A 176 -0.28 -3.90 11.13
N SER A 177 0.31 -4.36 10.02
CA SER A 177 0.60 -5.78 9.77
C SER A 177 1.76 -6.33 10.63
N GLY A 178 2.31 -5.55 11.55
CA GLY A 178 3.48 -5.90 12.36
C GLY A 178 4.82 -5.84 11.62
N ARG A 179 4.80 -5.66 10.29
CA ARG A 179 5.99 -5.57 9.44
C ARG A 179 5.98 -4.28 8.63
N ASN A 180 7.01 -3.45 8.81
CA ASN A 180 7.17 -2.18 8.09
C ASN A 180 7.10 -2.34 6.56
N GLN A 181 7.58 -3.45 6.01
CA GLN A 181 7.59 -3.70 4.57
C GLN A 181 6.19 -3.94 3.99
N LEU A 182 5.28 -4.51 4.79
CA LEU A 182 3.91 -4.79 4.39
C LEU A 182 2.97 -3.61 4.73
N GLY A 183 3.31 -2.84 5.76
CA GLY A 183 2.58 -1.63 6.13
C GLY A 183 1.33 -1.97 6.95
N TYR A 184 0.17 -1.58 6.44
CA TYR A 184 -1.13 -1.77 7.04
C TYR A 184 -2.00 -2.68 6.16
N GLU A 185 -2.82 -3.50 6.78
CA GLU A 185 -3.83 -4.33 6.13
C GLU A 185 -5.19 -3.66 6.26
N VAL A 186 -5.83 -3.34 5.15
CA VAL A 186 -7.19 -2.77 5.11
C VAL A 186 -8.18 -3.80 5.63
N ALA A 187 -8.97 -3.45 6.64
CA ALA A 187 -9.85 -4.39 7.34
C ALA A 187 -10.94 -4.98 6.44
N GLU A 188 -11.48 -4.18 5.52
CA GLU A 188 -12.55 -4.61 4.61
C GLU A 188 -12.02 -5.51 3.48
N THR A 189 -10.89 -5.14 2.86
CA THR A 189 -10.41 -5.78 1.63
C THR A 189 -9.25 -6.78 1.85
N GLY A 190 -8.60 -6.74 3.02
CA GLY A 190 -7.36 -7.47 3.28
C GLY A 190 -6.16 -6.96 2.47
N GLN A 191 -6.30 -5.85 1.74
CA GLN A 191 -5.23 -5.28 0.93
C GLN A 191 -4.15 -4.68 1.82
N HIS A 192 -2.88 -4.99 1.50
CA HIS A 192 -1.74 -4.36 2.15
C HIS A 192 -1.42 -3.01 1.49
N VAL A 193 -1.30 -1.97 2.32
CA VAL A 193 -1.08 -0.58 1.92
C VAL A 193 -0.02 0.07 2.80
N GLN A 194 0.68 1.06 2.26
CA GLN A 194 1.67 1.84 3.01
C GLN A 194 1.12 3.21 3.34
N LEU A 195 1.60 3.80 4.45
CA LEU A 195 1.35 5.23 4.69
C LEU A 195 1.95 6.03 3.55
N HIS A 196 1.17 6.95 3.01
CA HIS A 196 1.65 7.86 1.99
C HIS A 196 2.82 8.70 2.56
N PRO A 197 3.90 8.97 1.80
CA PRO A 197 5.06 9.71 2.30
C PRO A 197 4.73 11.10 2.86
N SER A 198 3.62 11.70 2.41
CA SER A 198 3.16 12.99 2.92
C SER A 198 2.41 12.92 4.25
N SER A 199 2.17 11.72 4.82
CA SER A 199 1.41 11.59 6.05
C SER A 199 2.15 12.18 7.25
N SER A 200 1.44 12.99 8.03
CA SER A 200 1.89 13.57 9.31
C SER A 200 2.37 12.52 10.30
N LEU A 201 1.81 11.31 10.30
CA LEU A 201 2.24 10.22 11.17
C LEU A 201 3.73 9.87 10.96
N LEU A 202 4.23 9.99 9.73
CA LEU A 202 5.64 9.76 9.42
C LEU A 202 6.56 10.85 9.99
N VAL A 203 6.08 12.10 10.05
CA VAL A 203 6.82 13.23 10.65
C VAL A 203 7.08 12.97 12.14
N PHE A 204 6.11 12.37 12.84
CA PHE A 204 6.25 12.00 14.24
C PHE A 204 6.84 10.59 14.47
N ALA A 205 7.28 9.91 13.40
CA ALA A 205 7.73 8.53 13.43
C ALA A 205 6.74 7.55 14.12
N GLN A 206 5.44 7.86 14.05
CA GLN A 206 4.39 7.08 14.69
C GLN A 206 3.87 5.97 13.77
N LYS A 207 3.59 4.82 14.39
CA LYS A 207 3.00 3.64 13.74
C LYS A 207 1.91 3.08 14.64
N PRO A 208 0.75 3.76 14.73
CA PRO A 208 -0.35 3.27 15.55
C PRO A 208 -0.82 1.90 15.07
N SER A 209 -1.33 1.07 15.98
CA SER A 209 -1.81 -0.27 15.63
C SER A 209 -2.98 -0.24 14.64
N TRP A 210 -3.75 0.84 14.65
CA TRP A 210 -4.92 1.06 13.81
C TRP A 210 -4.89 2.47 13.24
N VAL A 211 -5.29 2.60 11.98
CA VAL A 211 -5.48 3.88 11.30
C VAL A 211 -6.82 3.90 10.59
N VAL A 212 -7.35 5.11 10.45
CA VAL A 212 -8.47 5.42 9.55
C VAL A 212 -7.88 6.16 8.36
N PHE A 213 -8.29 5.81 7.14
CA PHE A 213 -7.80 6.44 5.92
C PHE A 213 -8.92 7.17 5.15
N GLY A 214 -8.57 8.26 4.47
CA GLY A 214 -9.51 8.97 3.57
C GLY A 214 -9.57 8.27 2.22
N ASP A 215 -8.44 8.28 1.51
CA ASP A 215 -8.31 7.72 0.17
C ASP A 215 -7.25 6.61 0.11
N LEU A 216 -7.50 5.60 -0.72
CA LEU A 216 -6.47 4.67 -1.16
C LEU A 216 -5.90 5.15 -2.49
N LEU A 217 -4.67 5.66 -2.44
CA LEU A 217 -3.95 6.01 -3.65
C LEU A 217 -3.38 4.72 -4.28
N SER A 218 -3.90 4.36 -5.44
CA SER A 218 -3.29 3.30 -6.24
C SER A 218 -1.92 3.76 -6.69
N VAL A 219 -0.87 3.18 -6.10
CA VAL A 219 0.46 3.19 -6.70
C VAL A 219 0.31 2.42 -8.00
N SER A 220 0.38 3.11 -9.14
CA SER A 220 0.17 2.48 -10.45
C SER A 220 0.98 1.19 -10.55
N ASN A 221 0.44 0.15 -11.18
CA ASN A 221 1.18 -1.10 -11.44
C ASN A 221 2.56 -0.81 -12.07
N VAL A 222 2.68 0.33 -12.78
CA VAL A 222 3.94 0.85 -13.34
C VAL A 222 4.95 1.24 -12.27
N CYS A 223 4.56 1.97 -11.22
CA CYS A 223 5.48 2.33 -10.14
C CYS A 223 5.96 1.09 -9.35
N ILE A 224 5.07 0.12 -9.11
CA ILE A 224 5.45 -1.17 -8.49
C ILE A 224 6.43 -1.93 -9.41
N LEU A 225 6.14 -1.96 -10.72
CA LEU A 225 6.99 -2.58 -11.73
C LEU A 225 8.40 -1.96 -11.73
N LEU A 226 8.50 -0.63 -11.74
CA LEU A 226 9.78 0.08 -11.72
C LEU A 226 10.56 -0.15 -10.43
N LYS A 227 9.89 -0.18 -9.27
CA LYS A 227 10.53 -0.52 -8.00
C LYS A 227 11.12 -1.94 -8.00
N ARG A 228 10.43 -2.91 -8.62
CA ARG A 228 10.94 -4.30 -8.77
C ARG A 228 12.09 -4.40 -9.77
N PHE A 229 12.00 -3.65 -10.87
CA PHE A 229 13.08 -3.50 -11.84
C PHE A 229 14.35 -2.96 -11.17
N CYS A 230 14.24 -1.95 -10.31
CA CYS A 230 15.36 -1.40 -9.56
C CYS A 230 15.91 -2.36 -8.48
N GLY A 231 15.01 -3.00 -7.73
CA GLY A 231 15.39 -3.82 -6.57
C GLY A 231 15.86 -2.98 -5.38
N LYS A 232 16.15 -3.65 -4.26
CA LYS A 232 16.58 -2.97 -3.03
C LYS A 232 17.97 -2.35 -3.23
N SER A 233 18.12 -1.07 -2.91
CA SER A 233 19.39 -0.34 -3.10
C SER A 233 19.94 -0.43 -4.52
N ASN A 234 19.06 -0.52 -5.52
CA ASN A 234 19.40 -0.70 -6.94
C ASN A 234 20.16 -1.98 -7.28
N SER A 235 20.12 -3.01 -6.42
CA SER A 235 20.83 -4.28 -6.66
C SER A 235 20.43 -4.96 -7.98
N ASN A 236 19.14 -4.95 -8.31
CA ASN A 236 18.65 -5.56 -9.54
C ASN A 236 19.05 -4.69 -10.74
N LEU A 237 18.88 -3.37 -10.65
CA LEU A 237 19.28 -2.43 -11.71
C LEU A 237 20.76 -2.62 -12.06
N LEU A 238 21.64 -2.70 -11.07
CA LEU A 238 23.07 -2.93 -11.27
C LEU A 238 23.34 -4.27 -11.97
N GLY A 239 22.62 -5.32 -11.57
CA GLY A 239 22.69 -6.63 -12.24
C GLY A 239 22.23 -6.57 -13.70
N HIS A 240 21.12 -5.89 -13.98
CA HIS A 240 20.61 -5.69 -15.34
C HIS A 240 21.59 -4.89 -16.20
N VAL A 241 22.13 -3.78 -15.69
CA VAL A 241 23.16 -2.99 -16.37
C VAL A 241 24.40 -3.83 -16.67
N SER A 242 24.89 -4.62 -15.71
CA SER A 242 26.03 -5.51 -15.91
C SER A 242 25.78 -6.54 -17.02
N ARG A 243 24.59 -7.13 -17.08
CA ARG A 243 24.21 -8.08 -18.15
C ARG A 243 24.16 -7.40 -19.52
N ILE A 244 23.57 -6.20 -19.59
CA ILE A 244 23.49 -5.44 -20.84
C ILE A 244 24.90 -5.09 -21.35
N ARG A 245 25.78 -4.59 -20.46
CA ARG A 245 27.18 -4.30 -20.80
C ARG A 245 27.90 -5.52 -21.34
N LYS A 246 27.73 -6.68 -20.70
CA LYS A 246 28.32 -7.94 -21.14
C LYS A 246 27.79 -8.40 -22.51
N ALA A 247 26.50 -8.24 -22.77
CA ALA A 247 25.87 -8.63 -24.04
C ALA A 247 26.31 -7.72 -25.20
N CYS A 248 26.49 -6.43 -24.94
CA CYS A 248 26.93 -5.44 -25.93
C CYS A 248 28.45 -5.32 -26.05
N LEU A 249 29.21 -5.87 -25.10
CA LEU A 249 30.66 -5.63 -24.94
C LEU A 249 31.00 -4.13 -24.80
N ASP A 250 30.11 -3.34 -24.22
CA ASP A 250 30.27 -1.89 -24.00
C ASP A 250 30.00 -1.52 -22.53
N GLU A 251 31.06 -1.13 -21.81
CA GLU A 251 31.00 -0.71 -20.40
C GLU A 251 30.37 0.68 -20.18
N ARG A 252 30.21 1.47 -21.25
CA ARG A 252 29.63 2.82 -21.18
C ARG A 252 28.11 2.80 -21.08
N ILE A 253 27.48 1.64 -21.26
CA ILE A 253 26.03 1.52 -21.17
C ILE A 253 25.57 1.82 -19.74
N PHE A 254 24.54 2.64 -19.62
CA PHE A 254 23.96 3.01 -18.33
C PHE A 254 22.44 3.07 -18.42
N VAL A 255 21.77 2.70 -17.33
CA VAL A 255 20.31 2.73 -17.20
C VAL A 255 19.98 3.53 -15.95
N GLU A 256 19.18 4.57 -16.11
CA GLU A 256 18.63 5.39 -15.03
C GLU A 256 17.13 5.17 -14.94
N VAL A 257 16.60 5.12 -13.72
CA VAL A 257 15.17 4.88 -13.48
C VAL A 257 14.63 5.96 -12.57
N ASN A 258 13.64 6.70 -13.06
CA ASN A 258 12.87 7.65 -12.27
C ASN A 258 11.49 7.04 -11.98
N VAL A 259 11.31 6.56 -10.76
CA VAL A 259 10.08 5.91 -10.31
C VAL A 259 8.92 6.91 -10.20
N ASP A 260 9.21 8.17 -9.86
CA ASP A 260 8.18 9.20 -9.66
C ASP A 260 7.63 9.70 -11.00
N GLU A 261 8.49 9.78 -12.02
CA GLU A 261 8.11 10.16 -13.39
C GLU A 261 7.69 8.97 -14.26
N ASN A 262 7.76 7.75 -13.73
CA ASN A 262 7.56 6.50 -14.47
C ASN A 262 8.45 6.37 -15.72
N LEU A 263 9.71 6.81 -15.62
CA LEU A 263 10.64 6.91 -16.74
C LEU A 263 11.85 5.97 -16.55
N ILE A 264 12.26 5.31 -17.64
CA ILE A 264 13.57 4.64 -17.74
C ILE A 264 14.36 5.33 -18.84
N GLN A 265 15.56 5.79 -18.51
CA GLN A 265 16.49 6.39 -19.46
C GLN A 265 17.62 5.40 -19.72
N LEU A 266 17.79 5.02 -20.99
CA LEU A 266 18.83 4.10 -21.44
C LEU A 266 19.86 4.87 -22.27
N TYR A 267 21.12 4.76 -21.86
CA TYR A 267 22.26 5.36 -22.54
C TYR A 267 23.12 4.25 -23.12
N ALA A 268 23.21 4.20 -24.45
CA ALA A 268 24.00 3.21 -25.18
C ALA A 268 24.47 3.81 -26.51
N ALA A 269 25.52 3.23 -27.11
CA ALA A 269 25.91 3.56 -28.48
C ALA A 269 24.79 3.18 -29.46
N SER A 270 24.69 3.88 -30.59
CA SER A 270 23.61 3.66 -31.58
C SER A 270 23.50 2.20 -32.05
N HIS A 271 24.63 1.50 -32.19
CA HIS A 271 24.66 0.08 -32.58
C HIS A 271 24.20 -0.88 -31.48
N ASP A 272 24.31 -0.49 -30.20
CA ASP A 272 23.92 -1.30 -29.03
C ASP A 272 22.51 -1.00 -28.54
N MET A 273 21.93 0.15 -28.94
CA MET A 273 20.66 0.63 -28.43
C MET A 273 19.52 -0.38 -28.60
N ASN A 274 19.48 -1.08 -29.74
CA ASN A 274 18.46 -2.11 -29.99
C ASN A 274 18.58 -3.29 -29.01
N THR A 275 19.78 -3.83 -28.86
CA THR A 275 20.07 -4.96 -27.96
C THR A 275 19.77 -4.57 -26.51
N ALA A 276 20.24 -3.39 -26.09
CA ALA A 276 20.01 -2.88 -24.75
C ALA A 276 18.52 -2.63 -24.45
N THR A 277 17.77 -2.09 -25.42
CA THR A 277 16.31 -1.88 -25.29
C THR A 277 15.56 -3.20 -25.18
N MET A 278 15.92 -4.21 -25.97
CA MET A 278 15.31 -5.54 -25.88
C MET A 278 15.53 -6.15 -24.50
N LEU A 279 16.76 -6.15 -23.99
CA LEU A 279 17.07 -6.70 -22.67
C LEU A 279 16.32 -5.99 -21.53
N VAL A 280 16.18 -4.67 -21.59
CA VAL A 280 15.38 -3.91 -20.60
C VAL A 280 13.90 -4.30 -20.72
N SER A 281 13.37 -4.39 -21.94
CA SER A 281 11.97 -4.74 -22.20
C SER A 281 11.63 -6.14 -21.71
N ASP A 282 12.51 -7.12 -21.93
CA ASP A 282 12.34 -8.49 -21.49
C ASP A 282 12.23 -8.60 -19.96
N VAL A 283 13.08 -7.86 -19.25
CA VAL A 283 13.04 -7.80 -17.78
C VAL A 283 11.74 -7.15 -17.29
N LEU A 284 11.28 -6.08 -17.94
CA LEU A 284 10.04 -5.40 -17.58
C LEU A 284 8.82 -6.29 -17.83
N GLU A 285 8.73 -6.97 -18.97
CA GLU A 285 7.65 -7.90 -19.25
C GLU A 285 7.68 -9.10 -18.29
N TYR A 286 8.87 -9.57 -17.90
CA TYR A 286 9.02 -10.60 -16.87
C TYR A 286 8.49 -10.14 -15.50
N GLU A 287 8.89 -8.96 -15.00
CA GLU A 287 8.40 -8.45 -13.71
C GLU A 287 6.89 -8.15 -13.75
N LYS A 288 6.39 -7.64 -14.89
CA LYS A 288 4.96 -7.38 -15.11
C LYS A 288 4.15 -8.67 -15.12
N LYS A 289 4.66 -9.74 -15.73
CA LYS A 289 4.05 -11.07 -15.69
C LYS A 289 4.01 -11.59 -14.25
N ARG A 290 5.14 -11.52 -13.52
CA ARG A 290 5.19 -11.93 -12.10
C ARG A 290 4.19 -11.19 -11.24
N LEU A 291 4.03 -9.88 -11.43
CA LEU A 291 3.04 -9.09 -10.68
C LEU A 291 1.60 -9.58 -10.88
N ARG A 292 1.29 -10.17 -12.04
CA ARG A 292 -0.05 -10.71 -12.33
C ARG A 292 -0.26 -12.11 -11.78
N THR A 293 0.81 -12.91 -11.69
CA THR A 293 0.73 -14.32 -11.28
C THR A 293 1.07 -14.54 -9.81
N GLU A 294 1.59 -13.52 -9.10
CA GLU A 294 1.96 -13.59 -7.69
C GLU A 294 0.76 -14.02 -6.82
N CYS A 295 0.95 -15.09 -6.05
CA CYS A 295 -0.06 -15.66 -5.18
C CYS A 295 0.48 -15.84 -3.76
N MET A 296 -0.41 -15.71 -2.78
CA MET A 296 -0.15 -16.04 -1.38
C MET A 296 -0.63 -17.47 -1.08
N GLU A 297 0.29 -18.29 -0.57
CA GLU A 297 0.00 -19.63 -0.07
C GLU A 297 -0.54 -19.56 1.37
N LYS A 298 -1.71 -20.14 1.63
CA LYS A 298 -2.29 -20.19 2.99
C LYS A 298 -2.90 -21.56 3.28
N CYS A 299 -2.52 -22.14 4.41
CA CYS A 299 -3.16 -23.36 4.92
C CYS A 299 -4.55 -23.03 5.47
N LEU A 300 -5.55 -23.84 5.11
CA LEU A 300 -6.94 -23.60 5.50
C LEU A 300 -7.26 -24.13 6.90
N TYR A 301 -6.68 -25.26 7.29
CA TYR A 301 -6.81 -25.83 8.64
C TYR A 301 -5.54 -26.59 9.02
N HIS A 302 -5.11 -26.47 10.28
CA HIS A 302 -4.07 -27.31 10.86
C HIS A 302 -4.70 -28.60 11.40
N GLY A 303 -4.72 -29.65 10.59
CA GLY A 303 -5.14 -30.99 11.02
C GLY A 303 -3.94 -31.81 11.53
N SER A 304 -4.17 -32.71 12.47
CA SER A 304 -3.18 -33.67 12.99
C SER A 304 -2.80 -34.79 12.00
N GLY A 305 -2.89 -34.52 10.69
CA GLY A 305 -2.70 -35.48 9.58
C GLY A 305 -1.62 -35.04 8.58
N SER A 306 -1.33 -35.91 7.61
CA SER A 306 -0.15 -35.87 6.71
C SER A 306 -0.19 -34.80 5.59
N ALA A 307 -1.26 -34.02 5.42
CA ALA A 307 -1.27 -32.87 4.51
C ALA A 307 -2.38 -31.89 4.93
N SER A 308 -2.06 -30.60 5.05
CA SER A 308 -3.06 -29.56 5.33
C SER A 308 -3.60 -29.02 4.01
N PRO A 309 -4.93 -28.94 3.81
CA PRO A 309 -5.49 -28.34 2.60
C PRO A 309 -5.02 -26.90 2.45
N MET A 310 -4.68 -26.52 1.22
CA MET A 310 -3.98 -25.27 0.90
C MET A 310 -4.80 -24.47 -0.11
N ALA A 311 -4.84 -23.16 0.05
CA ALA A 311 -5.36 -22.25 -0.95
C ALA A 311 -4.25 -21.31 -1.45
N LEU A 312 -4.24 -21.09 -2.77
CA LEU A 312 -3.48 -20.04 -3.42
C LEU A 312 -4.40 -18.84 -3.68
N PHE A 313 -4.09 -17.71 -3.06
CA PHE A 313 -4.82 -16.47 -3.23
C PHE A 313 -4.07 -15.52 -4.16
N GLY A 314 -4.67 -15.16 -5.29
CA GLY A 314 -4.17 -14.12 -6.19
C GLY A 314 -4.56 -12.72 -5.73
N SER A 315 -4.32 -11.73 -6.60
CA SER A 315 -4.73 -10.33 -6.36
C SER A 315 -6.21 -10.21 -6.02
N GLY A 316 -6.56 -9.41 -5.01
CA GLY A 316 -7.95 -9.22 -4.58
C GLY A 316 -8.54 -10.43 -3.85
N ALA A 317 -7.70 -11.30 -3.28
CA ALA A 317 -8.10 -12.53 -2.59
C ALA A 317 -8.86 -13.53 -3.49
N GLU A 318 -8.70 -13.42 -4.81
CA GLU A 318 -9.22 -14.40 -5.76
C GLU A 318 -8.58 -15.77 -5.47
N ILE A 319 -9.40 -16.79 -5.22
CA ILE A 319 -8.91 -18.16 -5.03
C ILE A 319 -8.45 -18.67 -6.40
N LYS A 320 -7.14 -18.70 -6.62
CA LYS A 320 -6.53 -19.19 -7.86
C LYS A 320 -6.46 -20.69 -7.91
N HIS A 321 -6.23 -21.32 -6.76
CA HIS A 321 -6.24 -22.78 -6.63
C HIS A 321 -6.62 -23.17 -5.21
N LEU A 322 -7.39 -24.25 -5.09
CA LEU A 322 -7.74 -24.88 -3.83
C LEU A 322 -7.28 -26.33 -3.88
N GLU A 323 -6.20 -26.64 -3.17
CA GLU A 323 -5.65 -27.98 -3.09
C GLU A 323 -6.32 -28.74 -1.95
N LEU A 324 -7.20 -29.67 -2.35
CA LEU A 324 -7.91 -30.60 -1.46
C LEU A 324 -7.30 -32.01 -1.49
N GLU A 325 -6.43 -32.30 -2.47
CA GLU A 325 -5.80 -33.60 -2.66
C GLU A 325 -4.34 -33.60 -2.14
N LYS A 326 -3.62 -34.72 -2.29
CA LYS A 326 -2.21 -34.87 -1.88
C LYS A 326 -1.22 -34.37 -2.95
N HIS A 327 -1.65 -33.52 -3.89
CA HIS A 327 -0.77 -33.03 -4.94
C HIS A 327 0.04 -31.83 -4.45
N SER A 328 1.36 -31.85 -4.64
CA SER A 328 2.19 -30.69 -4.31
C SER A 328 2.16 -29.66 -5.44
N LEU A 329 1.78 -28.43 -5.12
CA LEU A 329 1.91 -27.27 -6.02
C LEU A 329 3.31 -26.67 -6.01
N SER A 330 4.20 -27.21 -5.17
CA SER A 330 5.52 -26.64 -4.95
C SER A 330 6.62 -27.66 -5.13
N VAL A 331 7.77 -27.18 -5.58
CA VAL A 331 9.00 -27.95 -5.67
C VAL A 331 10.09 -27.29 -4.86
N ASP A 332 10.89 -28.11 -4.18
CA ASP A 332 12.14 -27.70 -3.55
C ASP A 332 13.27 -27.89 -4.56
N VAL A 333 14.07 -26.84 -4.76
CA VAL A 333 15.17 -26.82 -5.72
C VAL A 333 16.50 -26.82 -4.96
N TYR A 334 17.37 -27.74 -5.34
CA TYR A 334 18.71 -27.93 -4.79
C TYR A 334 19.76 -27.79 -5.87
N HIS A 335 20.91 -27.24 -5.50
CA HIS A 335 22.06 -27.06 -6.38
C HIS A 335 23.36 -27.09 -5.57
N SER A 336 24.38 -27.77 -6.11
CA SER A 336 25.70 -27.96 -5.49
C SER A 336 26.42 -26.64 -5.16
N ASN A 337 26.13 -25.58 -5.93
CA ASN A 337 26.69 -24.25 -5.73
C ASN A 337 25.60 -23.17 -5.81
N ILE A 338 24.87 -22.97 -4.71
CA ILE A 338 23.78 -21.98 -4.63
C ILE A 338 24.27 -20.56 -4.92
N ASN A 339 25.51 -20.23 -4.54
CA ASN A 339 26.05 -18.88 -4.68
C ASN A 339 26.39 -18.51 -6.13
N ALA A 340 26.57 -19.51 -7.00
CA ALA A 340 26.79 -19.29 -8.43
C ALA A 340 25.49 -19.14 -9.23
N ILE A 341 24.33 -19.45 -8.62
CA ILE A 341 23.04 -19.32 -9.29
C ILE A 341 22.63 -17.86 -9.38
N ASP A 342 22.33 -17.42 -10.60
CA ASP A 342 21.55 -16.24 -10.83
C ASP A 342 20.05 -16.54 -10.66
N ASP A 343 19.43 -16.00 -9.61
CA ASP A 343 18.04 -16.26 -9.27
C ASP A 343 17.07 -15.98 -10.43
N LYS A 344 17.33 -14.93 -11.23
CA LYS A 344 16.44 -14.58 -12.33
C LYS A 344 16.61 -15.54 -13.50
N GLU A 345 17.83 -15.97 -13.81
CA GLU A 345 18.06 -16.95 -14.88
C GLU A 345 17.45 -18.31 -14.54
N LEU A 346 17.60 -18.76 -13.29
CA LEU A 346 16.97 -20.00 -12.83
C LEU A 346 15.45 -19.91 -12.95
N LEU A 347 14.83 -18.82 -12.47
CA LEU A 347 13.38 -18.67 -12.57
C LEU A 347 12.91 -18.58 -14.03
N MET A 348 13.64 -17.91 -14.92
CA MET A 348 13.32 -17.91 -16.35
C MET A 348 13.43 -19.30 -16.98
N PHE A 349 14.40 -20.11 -16.56
CA PHE A 349 14.54 -21.50 -16.98
C PHE A 349 13.30 -22.33 -16.60
N PHE A 350 12.85 -22.25 -15.35
CA PHE A 350 11.60 -22.90 -14.92
C PHE A 350 10.36 -22.36 -15.65
N GLU A 351 10.27 -21.05 -15.88
CA GLU A 351 9.11 -20.43 -16.55
C GLU A 351 8.95 -20.90 -17.99
N LYS A 352 10.06 -21.15 -18.69
CA LYS A 352 10.05 -21.66 -20.07
C LYS A 352 9.37 -23.03 -20.16
N ILE A 353 9.59 -23.89 -19.17
CA ILE A 353 9.10 -25.27 -19.12
C ILE A 353 7.69 -25.35 -18.53
N THR A 354 7.43 -24.53 -17.51
CA THR A 354 6.16 -24.53 -16.78
C THR A 354 5.12 -23.59 -17.38
N SER A 355 5.43 -22.96 -18.52
CA SER A 355 4.52 -22.10 -19.30
C SER A 355 4.08 -20.82 -18.58
N GLY A 356 4.92 -20.25 -17.71
CA GLY A 356 4.54 -19.00 -17.03
C GLY A 356 3.81 -19.17 -15.70
N SER A 357 3.85 -20.35 -15.10
CA SER A 357 2.95 -20.73 -14.02
C SER A 357 3.51 -20.45 -12.62
N ILE A 358 4.70 -19.85 -12.49
CA ILE A 358 5.29 -19.55 -11.18
C ILE A 358 4.46 -18.46 -10.49
N CYS A 359 4.04 -18.72 -9.25
CA CYS A 359 3.22 -17.81 -8.45
C CYS A 359 3.83 -17.43 -7.10
N ALA A 360 4.73 -18.23 -6.54
CA ALA A 360 5.52 -17.84 -5.37
C ALA A 360 6.93 -18.43 -5.43
N VAL A 361 7.89 -17.71 -4.88
CA VAL A 361 9.29 -18.16 -4.78
C VAL A 361 9.79 -17.80 -3.39
N TYR A 362 10.31 -18.79 -2.68
CA TYR A 362 10.92 -18.61 -1.38
C TYR A 362 12.38 -19.07 -1.44
N LYS A 363 13.32 -18.13 -1.29
CA LYS A 363 14.76 -18.43 -1.25
C LYS A 363 15.17 -18.76 0.19
N PHE A 364 15.87 -19.87 0.40
CA PHE A 364 16.39 -20.20 1.72
C PHE A 364 17.61 -19.34 2.03
N GLN A 365 17.59 -18.64 3.18
CA GLN A 365 18.79 -18.01 3.73
C GLN A 365 19.55 -19.10 4.49
N GLY A 366 20.70 -19.54 3.96
CA GLY A 366 21.48 -20.70 4.40
C GLY A 366 22.01 -20.65 5.83
N MET A 367 21.12 -20.71 6.82
CA MET A 367 21.39 -20.83 8.26
C MET A 367 20.97 -22.21 8.81
N GLY A 368 20.81 -23.21 7.93
CA GLY A 368 20.55 -24.60 8.32
C GLY A 368 21.81 -25.23 8.94
N LYS A 369 21.67 -25.84 10.11
CA LYS A 369 22.77 -26.54 10.80
C LYS A 369 23.10 -27.89 10.15
N ASP A 370 22.21 -28.43 9.31
CA ASP A 370 22.34 -29.77 8.72
C ASP A 370 22.82 -29.74 7.24
N PRO A 371 23.57 -30.78 6.78
CA PRO A 371 24.12 -30.85 5.43
C PRO A 371 23.11 -30.68 4.26
N PRO A 372 21.91 -31.30 4.26
CA PRO A 372 20.97 -31.17 3.13
C PRO A 372 20.35 -29.77 2.99
N ASP A 373 20.38 -28.95 4.04
CA ASP A 373 19.87 -27.57 3.99
C ASP A 373 20.85 -26.59 3.33
N ARG A 374 22.13 -26.97 3.21
CA ARG A 374 23.17 -26.11 2.60
C ARG A 374 23.16 -26.12 1.08
N GLU A 375 22.54 -27.12 0.47
CA GLU A 375 22.40 -27.27 -0.99
C GLU A 375 21.00 -26.86 -1.48
N LYS A 376 20.10 -26.49 -0.56
CA LYS A 376 18.74 -26.05 -0.88
C LYS A 376 18.72 -24.57 -1.28
N TRP A 377 18.51 -24.28 -2.57
CA TRP A 377 18.38 -22.91 -3.07
C TRP A 377 17.05 -22.27 -2.61
N GLY A 378 15.94 -22.98 -2.79
CA GLY A 378 14.61 -22.37 -2.66
C GLY A 378 13.44 -23.35 -2.83
N LYS A 379 12.24 -22.82 -2.60
CA LYS A 379 10.95 -23.44 -2.93
C LYS A 379 10.29 -22.60 -4.03
N ILE A 380 9.81 -23.25 -5.09
CA ILE A 380 9.03 -22.63 -6.17
C ILE A 380 7.61 -23.20 -6.13
N THR A 381 6.61 -22.32 -6.15
CA THR A 381 5.19 -22.68 -6.15
C THR A 381 4.55 -22.28 -7.47
N PHE A 382 3.68 -23.14 -7.99
CA PHE A 382 3.03 -22.98 -9.29
C PHE A 382 1.51 -22.84 -9.16
N LEU A 383 0.89 -22.20 -10.17
CA LEU A 383 -0.56 -22.01 -10.28
C LEU A 383 -1.35 -23.30 -10.48
N SER A 384 -0.71 -24.39 -10.94
CA SER A 384 -1.37 -25.67 -11.17
C SER A 384 -0.50 -26.87 -10.81
N PRO A 385 -1.11 -28.00 -10.39
CA PRO A 385 -0.38 -29.24 -10.14
C PRO A 385 0.39 -29.76 -11.36
N ASP A 386 -0.15 -29.56 -12.57
CA ASP A 386 0.51 -30.01 -13.80
C ASP A 386 1.78 -29.19 -14.10
N ALA A 387 1.78 -27.89 -13.79
CA ALA A 387 2.99 -27.09 -13.86
C ALA A 387 4.04 -27.55 -12.85
N ALA A 388 3.62 -27.89 -11.63
CA ALA A 388 4.52 -28.45 -10.62
C ALA A 388 5.09 -29.82 -11.05
N LYS A 389 4.28 -30.69 -11.68
CA LYS A 389 4.76 -31.96 -12.25
C LYS A 389 5.82 -31.75 -13.33
N ARG A 390 5.56 -30.85 -14.30
CA ARG A 390 6.56 -30.49 -15.33
C ARG A 390 7.84 -29.91 -14.73
N ALA A 391 7.74 -29.18 -13.62
CA ALA A 391 8.92 -28.67 -12.93
C ALA A 391 9.77 -29.80 -12.30
N VAL A 392 9.14 -30.87 -11.81
CA VAL A 392 9.84 -32.04 -11.26
C VAL A 392 10.57 -32.84 -12.34
N GLU A 393 10.08 -32.82 -13.58
CA GLU A 393 10.74 -33.47 -14.73
C GLU A 393 12.11 -32.86 -15.06
N LEU A 394 12.43 -31.67 -14.52
CA LEU A 394 13.75 -31.03 -14.64
C LEU A 394 14.79 -31.59 -13.66
N ASP A 395 14.42 -32.56 -12.82
CA ASP A 395 15.38 -33.23 -11.93
C ASP A 395 16.49 -33.91 -12.75
N GLY A 396 17.74 -33.57 -12.46
CA GLY A 396 18.90 -34.06 -13.19
C GLY A 396 19.37 -33.16 -14.35
N ASP A 397 18.60 -32.14 -14.75
CA ASP A 397 19.00 -31.21 -15.81
C ASP A 397 20.20 -30.35 -15.40
N GLU A 398 21.12 -30.11 -16.34
CA GLU A 398 22.29 -29.27 -16.11
C GLU A 398 21.93 -27.79 -16.08
N PHE A 399 22.29 -27.10 -14.99
CA PHE A 399 22.18 -25.65 -14.85
C PHE A 399 23.46 -25.10 -14.22
N CYS A 400 24.08 -24.08 -14.82
CA CYS A 400 25.33 -23.49 -14.33
C CYS A 400 26.46 -24.51 -14.03
N GLY A 401 26.59 -25.56 -14.86
CA GLY A 401 27.66 -26.56 -14.75
C GLY A 401 27.47 -27.60 -13.66
N SER A 402 26.26 -27.75 -13.11
CA SER A 402 25.90 -28.82 -12.18
C SER A 402 24.44 -29.22 -12.37
N ASN A 403 24.09 -30.45 -12.00
CA ASN A 403 22.72 -30.93 -12.15
C ASN A 403 21.82 -30.34 -11.05
N LEU A 404 20.63 -29.89 -11.45
CA LEU A 404 19.57 -29.54 -10.53
C LEU A 404 19.05 -30.80 -9.86
N LYS A 405 18.74 -30.70 -8.57
CA LYS A 405 17.93 -31.70 -7.88
C LYS A 405 16.60 -31.08 -7.48
N ILE A 406 15.50 -31.66 -7.92
CA ILE A 406 14.16 -31.07 -7.78
C ILE A 406 13.23 -32.11 -7.17
N LEU A 407 12.66 -31.76 -6.02
CA LEU A 407 11.77 -32.65 -5.29
C LEU A 407 10.41 -31.99 -5.09
N PRO A 408 9.29 -32.72 -5.20
CA PRO A 408 8.01 -32.23 -4.73
C PRO A 408 8.13 -31.80 -3.26
N SER A 409 7.79 -30.55 -2.97
CA SER A 409 7.86 -30.01 -1.62
C SER A 409 6.78 -30.71 -0.78
N GLN A 410 7.16 -31.62 0.09
CA GLN A 410 6.22 -32.17 1.07
C GLN A 410 5.95 -31.07 2.09
N SER A 411 4.67 -30.78 2.37
CA SER A 411 4.29 -29.96 3.53
C SER A 411 4.94 -30.59 4.76
N ALA A 412 6.09 -30.05 5.17
CA ALA A 412 6.81 -30.52 6.32
C ALA A 412 5.94 -30.26 7.55
N ASN A 413 5.23 -31.30 7.97
CA ASN A 413 4.93 -31.48 9.38
C ASN A 413 6.28 -31.58 10.10
N GLY A 414 6.61 -30.54 10.86
CA GLY A 414 7.62 -30.59 11.91
C GLY A 414 8.63 -29.46 11.86
N ARG A 415 9.15 -28.95 12.97
CA ARG A 415 8.97 -29.22 14.41
C ARG A 415 9.71 -28.05 15.09
N GLY A 416 9.13 -27.46 16.13
CA GLY A 416 9.81 -26.49 17.01
C GLY A 416 9.19 -25.11 16.96
#